data_AF-A0A099KLG9-F1
#
_entry.id   AF-A0A099KLG9-F1
#
_cell.length_a   1.000
_cell.length_b   1.000
_cell.length_c   1.000
_cell.angle_alpha   90.00
_cell.angle_beta   90.00
_cell.angle_gamma   90.00
#
_symmetry.space_group_name_H-M   'P 1'
#
loop_
_entity.id
_entity.type
_entity.pdbx_description
1 polymer ?
#
loop_
_entity_poly.entity_id
_entity_poly.type
_entity_poly.pdbx_seq_one_letter_code
_entity_poly.pdbx_strand_id
1 'polypeptide(L)' 'MVQVNKMVSELRRINGNKSFEQIVDFNLFSNEQICQQAIAGNKPFIVELLRRGEVCEMEGDYLIANQLYKTFAQGFI' A
#
# COMPACT_ATOMS: atom_id res chain seq x y z
N MET A 1 24.19 -8.55 -9.45
CA MET A 1 24.00 -8.42 -7.98
C MET A 1 24.75 -7.23 -7.35
N VAL A 2 26.04 -7.00 -7.66
CA VAL A 2 26.86 -5.95 -7.00
C VAL A 2 26.41 -4.50 -7.30
N GLN A 3 25.85 -4.23 -8.48
CA GLN A 3 25.45 -2.87 -8.87
C GLN A 3 24.13 -2.42 -8.23
N VAL A 4 23.18 -3.33 -8.01
CA VAL A 4 21.90 -3.03 -7.34
C VAL A 4 22.15 -2.58 -5.90
N ASN A 5 23.07 -3.25 -5.19
CA ASN A 5 23.41 -2.90 -3.82
C ASN A 5 24.04 -1.50 -3.69
N LYS A 6 24.86 -1.10 -4.68
CA LYS A 6 25.44 0.26 -4.73
C LYS A 6 24.37 1.33 -5.00
N MET A 7 23.41 1.02 -5.88
CA MET A 7 22.31 1.94 -6.18
C MET A 7 21.40 2.12 -4.95
N VAL A 8 21.13 1.05 -4.20
CA VAL A 8 20.36 1.10 -2.95
C VAL A 8 21.09 1.90 -1.86
N SER A 9 22.42 1.76 -1.73
CA SER A 9 23.18 2.53 -0.74
C SER A 9 23.24 4.03 -1.06
N GLU A 10 23.36 4.40 -2.33
CA GLU A 10 23.36 5.81 -2.73
C GLU A 10 21.97 6.44 -2.56
N LEU A 11 20.89 5.71 -2.87
CA LEU A 11 19.52 6.16 -2.61
C LEU A 11 19.26 6.39 -1.11
N ARG A 12 19.76 5.51 -0.24
CA ARG A 12 19.69 5.67 1.23
C ARG A 12 20.48 6.89 1.71
N ARG A 13 21.63 7.18 1.08
CA ARG A 13 22.47 8.33 1.41
C ARG A 13 21.81 9.66 0.99
N ILE A 14 21.21 9.69 -0.20
CA ILE A 14 20.52 10.87 -0.74
C ILE A 14 19.25 11.20 0.06
N ASN A 15 18.50 10.18 0.48
CA ASN A 15 17.25 10.37 1.24
C ASN A 15 17.44 10.62 2.75
N GLY A 16 18.68 10.77 3.21
CA GLY A 16 19.03 11.31 4.52
C GLY A 16 18.20 10.77 5.68
N ASN A 17 18.50 9.55 6.15
CA ASN A 17 17.98 9.02 7.43
C ASN A 17 16.48 9.28 7.68
N LYS A 18 15.64 9.26 6.64
CA LYS A 18 14.20 9.11 6.82
C LYS A 18 14.00 7.76 7.48
N SER A 19 13.67 7.86 8.77
CA SER A 19 13.24 6.84 9.72
C SER A 19 12.92 5.55 9.01
N PHE A 20 13.61 4.46 9.36
CA PHE A 20 13.29 3.09 8.92
C PHE A 20 11.80 2.98 8.58
N GLU A 21 11.46 3.14 7.31
CA GLU A 21 10.12 2.82 6.84
C GLU A 21 10.04 1.34 7.15
N GLN A 22 9.27 0.98 8.18
CA GLN A 22 8.93 -0.41 8.41
C GLN A 22 8.35 -0.87 7.08
N ILE A 23 9.12 -1.69 6.36
CA ILE A 23 8.68 -2.28 5.12
C ILE A 23 7.61 -3.27 5.56
N VAL A 24 6.36 -2.80 5.57
CA VAL A 24 5.21 -3.63 5.85
C VAL A 24 5.04 -4.50 4.61
N ASP A 25 5.19 -5.81 4.78
CA ASP A 25 4.84 -6.75 3.73
C ASP A 25 3.32 -6.87 3.66
N PHE A 26 2.71 -6.07 2.77
CA PHE A 26 1.27 -6.01 2.62
C PHE A 26 0.66 -7.32 2.11
N ASN A 27 1.45 -8.23 1.51
CA ASN A 27 0.94 -9.52 1.03
C ASN A 27 0.49 -10.44 2.17
N LEU A 28 0.92 -10.16 3.40
CA LEU A 28 0.50 -10.89 4.60
C LEU A 28 -0.90 -10.48 5.09
N PHE A 29 -1.50 -9.45 4.49
CA PHE A 29 -2.78 -8.89 4.90
C PHE A 29 -3.87 -9.16 3.86
N SER A 30 -5.02 -9.63 4.34
CA SER A 30 -6.22 -9.75 3.53
C SER A 30 -6.75 -8.37 3.14
N ASN A 31 -7.57 -8.30 2.09
CA ASN A 31 -8.23 -7.05 1.69
C ASN A 31 -9.04 -6.43 2.83
N GLU A 32 -9.70 -7.24 3.66
CA GLU A 32 -10.45 -6.76 4.82
C GLU A 32 -9.54 -6.12 5.87
N GLN A 33 -8.40 -6.73 6.17
CA GLN A 33 -7.42 -6.17 7.12
C GLN A 33 -6.81 -4.87 6.58
N ILE A 34 -6.52 -4.82 5.27
CA ILE A 34 -6.08 -3.59 4.60
C ILE A 34 -7.13 -2.50 4.75
N CYS A 35 -8.41 -2.79 4.47
CA CYS A 35 -9.52 -1.87 4.65
C CYS A 35 -9.64 -1.36 6.09
N GLN A 36 -9.63 -2.24 7.08
CA GLN A 36 -9.75 -1.85 8.50
C GLN A 36 -8.61 -0.92 8.92
N GLN A 37 -7.36 -1.22 8.55
CA GLN A 37 -6.21 -0.36 8.87
C GLN A 37 -6.25 0.96 8.12
N ALA A 38 -6.73 0.96 6.87
CA ALA A 38 -6.91 2.17 6.07
C ALA A 38 -7.99 3.08 6.68
N ILE A 39 -9.13 2.52 7.10
CA ILE A 39 -10.21 3.23 7.82
C ILE A 39 -9.70 3.83 9.13
N ALA A 40 -8.83 3.11 9.85
CA ALA A 40 -8.19 3.61 11.07
C ALA A 40 -7.15 4.74 10.82
N GLY A 41 -6.97 5.17 9.58
CA GLY A 41 -6.10 6.30 9.22
C GLY A 41 -4.63 5.93 8.98
N ASN A 42 -4.30 4.65 8.89
CA ASN A 42 -2.92 4.22 8.65
C ASN A 42 -2.51 4.46 7.20
N LYS A 43 -1.78 5.55 6.95
CA LYS A 43 -1.36 5.99 5.61
C LYS A 43 -0.79 4.88 4.70
N PRO A 44 0.11 3.99 5.16
CA PRO A 44 0.65 2.94 4.29
C PRO A 44 -0.43 1.96 3.80
N PHE A 45 -1.41 1.66 4.64
CA PHE A 45 -2.53 0.78 4.31
C PHE A 45 -3.55 1.47 3.39
N ILE A 46 -3.73 2.79 3.50
CA ILE A 46 -4.54 3.57 2.56
C ILE A 46 -3.94 3.48 1.15
N VAL A 47 -2.62 3.68 1.03
CA VAL A 47 -1.93 3.62 -0.26
C VAL A 47 -2.04 2.20 -0.86
N GLU A 48 -1.85 1.16 -0.05
CA GLU A 48 -2.00 -0.22 -0.52
C GLU A 48 -3.45 -0.55 -0.93
N LEU A 49 -4.46 -0.04 -0.20
CA LEU A 49 -5.86 -0.20 -0.57
C LEU A 49 -6.15 0.36 -1.97
N LEU A 50 -5.67 1.58 -2.24
CA LEU A 50 -5.82 2.22 -3.54
C LEU A 50 -5.12 1.42 -4.63
N ARG A 51 -3.88 0.98 -4.38
CA ARG A 51 -3.10 0.14 -5.31
C ARG A 51 -3.85 -1.15 -5.67
N ARG A 52 -4.46 -1.82 -4.70
CA ARG A 52 -5.26 -3.04 -4.95
C ARG A 52 -6.51 -2.75 -5.77
N GLY A 53 -7.19 -1.63 -5.49
CA GLY A 53 -8.32 -1.17 -6.28
C GLY A 53 -7.94 -0.96 -7.76
N GLU A 54 -6.83 -0.25 -8.02
CA GLU A 54 -6.34 0.00 -9.37
C GLU A 54 -5.99 -1.30 -10.12
N VAL A 55 -5.36 -2.27 -9.43
CA VAL A 55 -5.06 -3.58 -10.02
C VAL A 55 -6.34 -4.30 -10.42
N CYS A 56 -7.36 -4.31 -9.56
CA CYS A 56 -8.66 -4.91 -9.89
C CYS A 56 -9.33 -4.21 -11.09
N GLU A 57 -9.23 -2.89 -11.21
CA GLU A 57 -9.74 -2.16 -12.37
C GLU A 57 -9.00 -2.54 -13.66
N MET A 58 -7.66 -2.66 -13.59
CA MET A 58 -6.84 -3.08 -14.73
C MET A 58 -7.14 -4.52 -15.18
N GLU A 59 -7.46 -5.40 -14.24
CA GLU A 59 -7.83 -6.80 -14.51
C GLU A 59 -9.31 -6.95 -14.95
N GLY A 60 -10.09 -5.86 -14.90
CA GLY A 60 -11.51 -5.85 -15.25
C GLY A 60 -12.45 -6.33 -14.14
N ASP A 61 -11.95 -6.54 -12.92
CA ASP A 61 -12.72 -6.89 -11.73
C ASP A 61 -13.25 -5.65 -11.00
N TYR A 62 -14.18 -4.96 -11.66
CA TYR A 62 -14.80 -3.74 -11.13
C TYR A 62 -15.67 -3.98 -9.90
N LEU A 63 -16.12 -5.23 -9.66
CA LEU A 63 -16.90 -5.55 -8.47
C LEU A 63 -16.03 -5.46 -7.21
N ILE A 64 -14.83 -6.07 -7.26
CA ILE A 64 -13.88 -6.01 -6.14
C ILE A 64 -13.36 -4.59 -5.95
N ALA A 65 -12.99 -3.88 -7.03
CA ALA A 65 -12.53 -2.49 -6.93
C ALA A 65 -13.57 -1.59 -6.24
N ASN A 66 -14.83 -1.66 -6.69
CA ASN A 66 -15.91 -0.88 -6.10
C ASN A 66 -16.16 -1.24 -4.62
N GLN A 67 -16.06 -2.53 -4.27
CA GLN A 67 -16.21 -2.97 -2.89
C GLN A 67 -15.11 -2.39 -1.99
N LEU A 68 -13.84 -2.40 -2.44
CA LEU A 68 -12.71 -1.83 -1.69
C LEU A 68 -12.91 -0.33 -1.42
N TYR A 69 -13.25 0.43 -2.46
CA TYR A 69 -13.47 1.88 -2.33
C TYR A 69 -14.68 2.23 -1.47
N LYS A 70 -15.80 1.50 -1.62
CA LYS A 70 -17.00 1.73 -0.80
C LYS A 70 -16.76 1.43 0.66
N THR A 71 -16.12 0.31 0.99
CA THR A 71 -15.82 -0.05 2.38
C THR A 71 -14.92 1.01 3.02
N PHE A 72 -13.92 1.51 2.29
CA PHE A 72 -13.08 2.61 2.76
C PHE A 72 -13.90 3.89 3.00
N ALA A 73 -14.71 4.32 2.02
CA ALA A 73 -15.53 5.53 2.13
C ALA A 73 -16.56 5.46 3.28
N GLN A 74 -17.16 4.28 3.52
CA GLN A 74 -18.11 4.07 4.61
C GLN A 74 -17.47 4.18 6.00
N GLY A 75 -16.20 3.81 6.15
CA GLY A 75 -15.49 3.94 7.43
C GLY A 75 -14.96 5.34 7.74
N PHE A 76 -14.98 6.25 6.75
CA PHE A 76 -14.55 7.65 6.90
C PHE A 76 -15.70 8.61 7.26
N ILE A 77 -16.97 8.17 7.15
CA ILE A 77 -18.18 8.92 7.51
C ILE A 77 -18.56 8.58 8.95
#